data_AF-A0A660S8K1-F1
#
_entry.id   AF-A0A660S8K1-F1
#
_cell.length_a   1.000
_cell.length_b   1.000
_cell.length_c   1.000
_cell.angle_alpha   90.00
_cell.angle_beta   90.00
_cell.angle_gamma   90.00
#
_symmetry.space_group_name_H-M   'P 1'
#
loop_
_entity.id
_entity.type
_entity.pdbx_description
1 polymer ?
#
loop_
_entity_poly.entity_id
_entity_poly.type
_entity_poly.pdbx_seq_one_letter_code
_entity_poly.pdbx_strand_id
1 'polypeptide(L)'
;MAKILKVVENMFQLPPEMKFEDMVRVLEYFGWTRKNVVGSHFTYYRKGHMPITIVKHKNKVKRGYIKKIIDELNLEDWYEKHKK
;
A
#
# COMPACT_ATOMS: atom_id res chain seq x y z
N MET A 1 -8.13 -11.49 -8.30
CA MET A 1 -8.01 -10.16 -8.94
C MET A 1 -9.02 -9.13 -8.41
N ALA A 2 -10.33 -9.38 -8.49
CA ALA A 2 -11.36 -8.39 -8.12
C ALA A 2 -11.20 -7.75 -6.73
N LYS A 3 -10.76 -8.51 -5.71
CA LYS A 3 -10.54 -7.97 -4.36
C LYS A 3 -9.38 -6.96 -4.28
N ILE A 4 -8.30 -7.13 -5.05
CA ILE A 4 -7.16 -6.19 -5.04
C ILE A 4 -7.50 -4.92 -5.82
N LEU A 5 -8.21 -5.05 -6.95
CA LEU A 5 -8.70 -3.92 -7.74
C LEU A 5 -9.58 -2.97 -6.91
N LYS A 6 -10.52 -3.50 -6.12
CA LYS A 6 -11.36 -2.70 -5.22
C LYS A 6 -10.57 -1.95 -4.15
N VAL A 7 -9.52 -2.58 -3.61
CA VAL A 7 -8.66 -1.90 -2.62
C VAL A 7 -7.89 -0.76 -3.28
N VAL A 8 -7.34 -0.98 -4.47
CA VAL A 8 -6.62 0.05 -5.23
C VAL A 8 -7.56 1.20 -5.64
N GLU A 9 -8.78 0.90 -6.09
CA GLU A 9 -9.79 1.92 -6.37
C GLU A 9 -10.10 2.79 -5.14
N ASN A 10 -10.24 2.17 -3.97
CA ASN A 10 -10.42 2.89 -2.71
C ASN A 10 -9.20 3.76 -2.34
N MET A 11 -7.98 3.35 -2.71
CA MET A 11 -6.77 4.16 -2.49
C MET A 11 -6.82 5.45 -3.32
N PHE A 12 -7.32 5.39 -4.56
CA PHE A 12 -7.45 6.57 -5.44
C PHE A 12 -8.49 7.58 -4.95
N GLN A 13 -9.48 7.16 -4.17
CA GLN A 13 -10.38 8.09 -3.48
C GLN A 13 -9.68 8.91 -2.39
N LEU A 14 -8.42 8.56 -2.06
CA LEU A 14 -7.58 9.23 -1.06
C LEU A 14 -8.35 9.53 0.25
N PRO A 15 -8.96 8.51 0.90
CA PRO A 15 -9.62 8.73 2.18
C PRO A 15 -8.61 9.26 3.22
N PRO A 16 -9.07 9.93 4.29
CA PRO A 16 -8.19 10.41 5.36
C PRO A 16 -7.33 9.29 5.96
N GLU A 17 -7.89 8.09 6.00
CA GLU A 17 -7.27 6.88 6.52
C GLU A 17 -7.84 5.62 5.86
N MET A 18 -7.04 4.56 5.75
CA MET A 18 -7.45 3.22 5.31
C MET A 18 -7.02 2.17 6.32
N LYS A 19 -7.64 0.97 6.26
CA LYS A 19 -7.21 -0.15 7.09
C LYS A 19 -5.76 -0.52 6.78
N PHE A 20 -4.98 -0.77 7.81
CA PHE A 20 -3.60 -1.20 7.68
C PHE A 20 -3.47 -2.50 6.87
N GLU A 21 -4.41 -3.43 7.04
CA GLU A 21 -4.44 -4.71 6.32
C GLU A 21 -4.65 -4.54 4.82
N ASP A 22 -5.41 -3.53 4.38
CA ASP A 22 -5.57 -3.23 2.96
C ASP A 22 -4.24 -2.77 2.34
N MET A 23 -3.46 -1.98 3.08
CA MET A 23 -2.12 -1.56 2.64
C MET A 23 -1.13 -2.73 2.61
N VAL A 24 -1.17 -3.61 3.61
CA VAL A 24 -0.36 -4.83 3.66
C VAL A 24 -0.64 -5.69 2.43
N ARG A 25 -1.93 -5.92 2.14
CA ARG A 25 -2.37 -6.73 1.02
C ARG A 25 -1.88 -6.18 -0.32
N VAL A 26 -1.91 -4.86 -0.49
CA VAL A 26 -1.37 -4.21 -1.69
C VAL A 26 0.13 -4.44 -1.77
N LEU A 27 0.89 -4.09 -0.73
CA LEU A 27 2.34 -4.26 -0.72
C LEU A 27 2.77 -5.71 -1.01
N GLU A 28 2.16 -6.69 -0.35
CA GLU A 28 2.44 -8.11 -0.56
C GLU A 28 2.09 -8.58 -1.98
N TYR A 29 0.98 -8.10 -2.55
CA TYR A 29 0.60 -8.40 -3.93
C TYR A 29 1.66 -7.91 -4.94
N PHE A 30 2.27 -6.74 -4.68
CA PHE A 30 3.36 -6.20 -5.51
C PHE A 30 4.76 -6.76 -5.13
N GLY A 31 4.82 -7.84 -4.35
CA GLY A 31 6.06 -8.55 -4.00
C GLY A 31 6.90 -7.85 -2.94
N TRP A 32 6.31 -6.94 -2.15
CA TRP A 32 6.97 -6.34 -1.01
C TRP A 32 6.81 -7.23 0.22
N THR A 33 7.89 -7.38 0.97
CA THR A 33 7.92 -8.23 2.17
C THR A 33 8.16 -7.39 3.42
N ARG A 34 7.35 -7.61 4.45
CA ARG A 34 7.55 -6.99 5.76
C ARG A 34 8.83 -7.56 6.38
N LYS A 35 9.83 -6.72 6.68
CA LYS A 35 11.07 -7.16 7.34
C LYS A 35 11.33 -6.56 8.70
N ASN A 36 10.84 -5.33 8.96
CA ASN A 36 11.10 -4.67 10.23
C ASN A 36 9.82 -4.03 10.78
N VAL A 37 9.61 -4.19 12.08
CA VAL A 37 8.53 -3.57 12.84
C VAL A 37 9.15 -2.91 14.07
N VAL A 38 9.09 -1.57 14.12
CA VAL A 38 9.55 -0.77 15.25
C VAL A 38 8.35 0.02 15.77
N GLY A 39 7.72 -0.48 16.84
CA GLY A 39 6.49 0.10 17.37
C GLY A 39 5.38 0.15 16.31
N SER A 40 4.93 1.36 15.96
CA SER A 40 3.93 1.60 14.93
C SER A 40 4.48 1.64 13.50
N HIS A 41 5.80 1.61 13.31
CA HIS A 41 6.44 1.72 12.00
C HIS A 41 6.67 0.33 11.41
N PHE A 42 6.13 0.10 10.21
CA PHE A 42 6.25 -1.15 9.48
C PHE A 42 7.02 -0.87 8.20
N THR A 43 8.20 -1.50 8.04
CA THR A 43 9.03 -1.31 6.86
C THR A 43 9.02 -2.55 5.97
N TYR A 44 8.74 -2.31 4.70
CA TYR A 44 8.61 -3.29 3.64
C TYR A 44 9.77 -3.15 2.66
N TYR A 45 10.26 -4.30 2.18
CA TYR A 45 11.41 -4.37 1.31
C TYR A 45 11.09 -5.17 0.06
N ARG A 46 11.65 -4.71 -1.05
CA ARG A 46 11.68 -5.41 -2.33
C ARG A 46 13.08 -5.27 -2.93
N LYS A 47 13.62 -6.35 -3.48
CA LYS A 47 14.98 -6.37 -4.05
C LYS A 47 15.08 -5.33 -5.17
N GLY A 48 16.08 -4.43 -5.09
CA GLY A 48 16.30 -3.39 -6.09
C GLY A 48 15.45 -2.11 -5.91
N HIS A 49 14.66 -2.00 -4.84
CA HIS A 49 13.86 -0.82 -4.53
C HIS A 49 14.20 -0.25 -3.15
N MET A 50 13.96 1.04 -2.93
CA MET A 50 14.08 1.65 -1.61
C MET A 50 12.99 1.10 -0.66
N PRO A 51 13.27 0.91 0.63
CA PRO A 51 12.27 0.40 1.57
C PRO A 51 11.08 1.34 1.74
N ILE A 52 9.87 0.78 1.82
CA ILE A 52 8.65 1.54 2.10
C ILE A 52 8.30 1.38 3.58
N THR A 53 8.30 2.48 4.33
CA THR A 53 7.79 2.51 5.71
C THR A 53 6.36 3.06 5.73
N ILE A 54 5.45 2.31 6.34
CA ILE A 54 4.09 2.77 6.67
C ILE A 54 3.90 2.80 8.17
N VAL A 55 3.15 3.76 8.67
CA VAL A 55 2.86 3.89 10.10
C VAL A 55 1.43 3.45 10.40
N LYS A 56 1.30 2.50 11.33
CA LYS A 56 0.03 1.96 11.82
C LYS A 56 -0.44 2.74 13.04
N HIS A 57 -1.58 3.40 12.94
CA HIS A 57 -2.25 4.04 14.07
C HIS A 57 -3.69 3.52 14.19
N LYS A 58 -4.06 2.91 15.33
CA LYS A 58 -5.40 2.32 15.55
C LYS A 58 -5.89 1.42 14.40
N ASN A 59 -5.02 0.53 13.92
CA ASN A 59 -5.25 -0.35 12.76
C ASN A 59 -5.50 0.36 11.42
N LYS A 60 -5.13 1.64 11.32
CA LYS A 60 -5.30 2.44 10.11
C LYS A 60 -3.99 3.12 9.69
N VAL A 61 -3.96 3.57 8.45
CA VAL A 61 -2.84 4.25 7.79
C VAL A 61 -3.34 5.58 7.25
N LYS A 62 -2.62 6.67 7.54
CA LYS A 62 -3.00 8.02 7.12
C LYS A 62 -2.81 8.23 5.61
N ARG A 63 -3.62 9.12 5.03
CA ARG A 63 -3.59 9.55 3.61
C ARG A 63 -2.19 9.78 3.03
N GLY A 64 -1.28 10.40 3.79
CA GLY A 64 0.09 10.66 3.31
C GLY A 64 0.83 9.38 2.90
N TYR A 65 0.68 8.29 3.65
CA TYR A 65 1.26 7.00 3.29
C TYR A 65 0.53 6.33 2.13
N ILE A 66 -0.79 6.53 2.02
CA ILE A 66 -1.59 6.01 0.90
C ILE A 66 -1.08 6.59 -0.43
N LYS A 67 -0.89 7.92 -0.50
CA LYS A 67 -0.30 8.60 -1.66
C LYS A 67 1.08 8.04 -2.01
N LYS A 68 1.96 7.95 -1.01
CA LYS A 68 3.30 7.39 -1.21
C LYS A 68 3.26 5.98 -1.82
N ILE A 69 2.35 5.12 -1.38
CA ILE A 69 2.23 3.76 -1.93
C ILE A 69 1.69 3.78 -3.38
N ILE A 70 0.74 4.67 -3.70
CA ILE A 70 0.25 4.85 -5.07
C ILE A 70 1.42 5.18 -6.01
N ASP A 71 2.24 6.15 -5.61
CA ASP A 71 3.36 6.65 -6.41
C ASP A 71 4.47 5.58 -6.55
N GLU A 72 4.91 4.99 -5.43
CA GLU A 72 6.01 4.00 -5.40
C GLU A 72 5.68 2.71 -6.17
N LEU A 73 4.41 2.31 -6.19
CA LEU A 73 3.97 1.10 -6.89
C LEU A 73 3.46 1.38 -8.31
N ASN A 74 3.42 2.65 -8.73
CA ASN A 74 2.81 3.09 -9.98
C ASN A 74 1.41 2.47 -10.17
N LEU A 75 0.56 2.59 -9.13
CA LEU A 75 -0.73 1.90 -9.09
C LEU A 75 -1.66 2.35 -10.21
N GLU A 76 -1.53 3.58 -10.70
CA GLU A 76 -2.35 4.10 -11.80
C GLU A 76 -2.13 3.30 -13.09
N ASP A 77 -0.88 3.13 -13.53
CA ASP A 77 -0.54 2.32 -14.71
C ASP A 77 -0.97 0.85 -14.54
N TRP A 78 -0.75 0.29 -13.34
CA TRP A 78 -1.18 -1.06 -13.05
C TRP A 78 -2.71 -1.19 -13.09
N TYR A 79 -3.46 -0.24 -12.54
CA TYR A 79 -4.92 -0.29 -12.49
C TYR A 79 -5.52 -0.20 -13.91
N GLU A 80 -5.02 0.71 -14.74
CA GLU A 80 -5.46 0.86 -16.13
C GLU A 80 -5.30 -0.42 -16.96
N LYS A 81 -4.23 -1.19 -16.71
CA LYS A 81 -3.96 -2.47 -17.38
C LYS A 81 -4.89 -3.60 -16.94
N HIS A 82 -5.49 -3.51 -15.75
CA HIS A 82 -6.21 -4.62 -15.12
C HIS A 82 -7.69 -4.33 -14.83
N LYS A 83 -8.18 -3.12 -15.10
CA LYS A 83 -9.60 -2.74 -14.95
C LYS A 83 -10.51 -3.26 -16.08
N LYS A 84 -9.95 -3.90 -17.12
CA LYS A 84 -10.66 -4.44 -18.28
C LYS A 84 -11.21 -5.84 -18.02
#